data_AF-A0A9D0YJ65-F1
#
_entry.id   AF-A0A9D0YJ65-F1
#
_cell.length_a   1.000
_cell.length_b   1.000
_cell.length_c   1.000
_cell.angle_alpha   90.00
_cell.angle_beta   90.00
_cell.angle_gamma   90.00
#
_symmetry.space_group_name_H-M   'P 1'
#
loop_
_entity.id
_entity.type
_entity.pdbx_description
1 polymer ?
#
loop_
_entity_poly.entity_id
_entity_poly.type
_entity_poly.pdbx_seq_one_letter_code
_entity_poly.pdbx_strand_id
1 'polypeptide(L)'
;MEKFKFLKIITMILLSYQMAHGDAILLNEYNAVAPNNLLKKSGYDSYFGQIAGNGGSWIELVVVEDEYDLRDNRLLITQSSTPDFIATFPNIEVLSNLKQGTIITISELPTDITYNPEEGVDADWNINLNHMDLTIEEGMFITNSLKTKVSITSKDGNIEIMSPSGEGIFGGGIDDREVFKLRRRPSKTVDATDEDTYGDDEDRTALSTFGMPNHWRNAIGNLVEQSFVGLRYPETDTSLAEPNFSLLLNEYSAVASNQLLKDGGTDTHFGAIEGNGGAWLELIVTKGGLNLQGALIKIRQNSGDYFEARFPNFLQLAYLREGTMVTISSLPTSMEYAPFAPDSSGWKLNINSEELIDPFGNFVLSDNAVKISIFSEDRATILLSESGEGVLSSDTVDDQEVYKLKTEPNLTVTPTNSAYGDDND
;
A
#
# COMPACT_ATOMS: atom_id res chain seq x y z
N MET A 1 70.44 -5.73 -9.64
CA MET A 1 69.50 -5.20 -8.62
C MET A 1 68.20 -4.81 -9.32
N GLU A 2 67.47 -5.79 -9.89
CA GLU A 2 66.21 -5.57 -10.63
C GLU A 2 65.44 -6.90 -10.75
N LYS A 3 64.98 -7.47 -9.62
CA LYS A 3 64.06 -8.63 -9.60
C LYS A 3 63.08 -8.61 -8.41
N PHE A 4 62.72 -7.42 -7.91
CA PHE A 4 61.84 -7.28 -6.73
C PHE A 4 60.77 -6.20 -6.90
N LYS A 5 60.19 -6.05 -8.09
CA LYS A 5 59.05 -5.15 -8.34
C LYS A 5 57.92 -5.74 -9.19
N PHE A 6 57.84 -7.06 -9.32
CA PHE A 6 56.76 -7.74 -10.06
C PHE A 6 55.86 -8.64 -9.20
N LEU A 7 55.97 -8.55 -7.87
CA LEU A 7 55.17 -9.32 -6.91
C LEU A 7 54.39 -8.42 -5.93
N LYS A 8 53.95 -7.24 -6.40
CA LYS A 8 53.03 -6.33 -5.69
C LYS A 8 51.88 -5.84 -6.59
N ILE A 9 51.61 -6.56 -7.68
CA ILE A 9 50.45 -6.36 -8.58
C ILE A 9 49.60 -7.66 -8.65
N ILE A 10 49.76 -8.57 -7.67
CA ILE A 10 48.85 -9.72 -7.45
C ILE A 10 48.16 -9.62 -6.08
N THR A 11 48.34 -8.50 -5.37
CA THR A 11 47.62 -8.18 -4.12
C THR A 11 46.98 -6.81 -4.27
N MET A 12 46.28 -6.63 -5.38
CA MET A 12 45.44 -5.47 -5.61
C MET A 12 44.05 -6.01 -5.95
N ILE A 13 43.30 -6.28 -4.89
CA ILE A 13 41.84 -6.19 -4.89
C ILE A 13 41.18 -7.27 -5.77
N LEU A 14 41.28 -8.54 -5.35
CA LEU A 14 40.04 -9.29 -5.14
C LEU A 14 39.43 -8.76 -3.84
N LEU A 15 38.95 -7.51 -3.84
CA LEU A 15 37.69 -7.30 -3.14
C LEU A 15 36.73 -8.10 -4.02
N SER A 16 36.37 -9.29 -3.55
CA SER A 16 35.02 -9.77 -3.78
C SER A 16 34.11 -8.61 -3.39
N TYR A 17 33.69 -7.83 -4.38
CA TYR A 17 32.38 -7.22 -4.35
C TYR A 17 31.44 -8.41 -4.24
N GLN A 18 31.23 -8.91 -3.01
CA GLN A 18 29.89 -9.28 -2.64
C GLN A 18 29.14 -7.96 -2.74
N MET A 19 28.64 -7.64 -3.93
CA MET A 19 27.44 -6.83 -3.96
C MET A 19 26.49 -7.62 -3.07
N ALA A 20 26.12 -7.03 -1.93
CA ALA A 20 24.98 -7.48 -1.18
C ALA A 20 23.83 -7.46 -2.19
N HIS A 21 23.57 -8.61 -2.80
CA HIS A 21 22.39 -8.79 -3.60
C HIS A 21 21.28 -8.74 -2.58
N GLY A 22 20.42 -7.73 -2.66
CA GLY A 22 19.23 -7.71 -1.82
C GLY A 22 18.46 -9.01 -2.05
N ASP A 23 17.79 -9.49 -1.02
CA ASP A 23 16.91 -10.65 -1.10
C ASP A 23 15.92 -10.45 -2.27
N ALA A 24 15.75 -11.48 -3.10
CA ALA A 24 14.74 -11.50 -4.16
C ALA A 24 13.38 -11.99 -3.64
N ILE A 25 13.40 -12.67 -2.49
CA ILE A 25 12.22 -13.18 -1.79
C ILE A 25 12.38 -12.90 -0.30
N LEU A 26 11.28 -12.56 0.37
CA LEU A 26 11.22 -12.35 1.81
C LEU A 26 10.28 -13.35 2.46
N LEU A 27 10.52 -13.66 3.74
CA LEU A 27 9.51 -14.30 4.57
C LEU A 27 8.40 -13.30 4.85
N ASN A 28 7.14 -13.67 4.65
CA ASN A 28 6.01 -12.80 4.94
C ASN A 28 5.36 -13.15 6.26
N GLU A 29 4.94 -14.39 6.42
CA GLU A 29 4.29 -14.89 7.63
C GLU A 29 4.56 -16.39 7.79
N TYR A 30 4.56 -16.90 9.02
CA TYR A 30 4.44 -18.34 9.26
C TYR A 30 3.63 -18.66 10.51
N ASN A 31 3.03 -19.84 10.51
CA ASN A 31 2.26 -20.32 11.64
C ASN A 31 3.13 -20.90 12.76
N ALA A 32 3.06 -20.33 13.96
CA ALA A 32 3.69 -20.91 15.14
C ALA A 32 2.68 -21.63 16.07
N VAL A 33 1.38 -21.58 15.74
CA VAL A 33 0.31 -22.12 16.58
C VAL A 33 0.42 -23.65 16.68
N ALA A 34 0.51 -24.17 17.90
CA ALA A 34 0.52 -25.61 18.13
C ALA A 34 -0.81 -26.27 17.72
N PRO A 35 -0.80 -27.55 17.29
CA PRO A 35 -1.98 -28.20 16.67
C PRO A 35 -3.29 -28.16 17.49
N ASN A 36 -3.20 -28.08 18.81
CA ASN A 36 -4.36 -28.08 19.71
C ASN A 36 -4.70 -26.70 20.28
N ASN A 37 -3.95 -25.66 19.89
CA ASN A 37 -4.13 -24.31 20.40
C ASN A 37 -4.93 -23.46 19.43
N LEU A 38 -5.69 -22.51 19.98
CA LEU A 38 -6.25 -21.39 19.23
C LEU A 38 -5.30 -20.19 19.31
N LEU A 39 -5.38 -19.34 18.30
CA LEU A 39 -4.75 -18.02 18.28
C LEU A 39 -5.00 -17.26 19.60
N LYS A 40 -3.97 -16.54 20.05
CA LYS A 40 -3.93 -15.84 21.34
C LYS A 40 -5.08 -14.84 21.48
N LYS A 41 -5.67 -14.77 22.69
CA LYS A 41 -6.71 -13.80 23.10
C LYS A 41 -7.90 -13.68 22.13
N SER A 42 -8.44 -14.82 21.73
CA SER A 42 -9.54 -14.91 20.73
C SER A 42 -9.14 -14.28 19.39
N GLY A 43 -7.87 -14.42 19.04
CA GLY A 43 -7.34 -14.07 17.73
C GLY A 43 -8.01 -14.88 16.63
N TYR A 44 -7.86 -14.42 15.39
CA TYR A 44 -8.45 -15.05 14.23
C TYR A 44 -7.55 -14.89 13.01
N ASP A 45 -7.69 -15.84 12.10
CA ASP A 45 -7.14 -15.75 10.75
C ASP A 45 -8.23 -15.30 9.77
N SER A 46 -7.90 -14.46 8.80
CA SER A 46 -8.88 -13.95 7.82
C SER A 46 -9.47 -15.02 6.91
N TYR A 47 -8.73 -16.11 6.67
CA TYR A 47 -9.17 -17.24 5.85
C TYR A 47 -9.75 -18.37 6.70
N PHE A 48 -9.03 -18.82 7.74
CA PHE A 48 -9.44 -19.95 8.56
C PHE A 48 -10.43 -19.59 9.69
N GLY A 49 -10.52 -18.31 10.08
CA GLY A 49 -11.25 -17.90 11.26
C GLY A 49 -10.56 -18.35 12.55
N GLN A 50 -11.33 -18.96 13.47
CA GLN A 50 -10.83 -19.46 14.75
C GLN A 50 -10.82 -21.00 14.76
N ILE A 51 -9.67 -21.59 14.44
CA ILE A 51 -9.50 -23.04 14.42
C ILE A 51 -8.25 -23.46 15.19
N ALA A 52 -8.25 -24.69 15.71
CA ALA A 52 -7.08 -25.25 16.38
C ALA A 52 -5.94 -25.46 15.39
N GLY A 53 -4.72 -25.12 15.80
CA GLY A 53 -3.53 -25.22 14.95
C GLY A 53 -3.46 -24.24 13.79
N ASN A 54 -4.45 -23.32 13.65
CA ASN A 54 -4.47 -22.27 12.63
C ASN A 54 -4.11 -22.76 11.20
N GLY A 55 -4.67 -23.90 10.79
CA GLY A 55 -4.47 -24.45 9.45
C GLY A 55 -3.27 -25.41 9.29
N GLY A 56 -2.60 -25.80 10.38
CA GLY A 56 -1.47 -26.72 10.33
C GLY A 56 -0.16 -25.99 10.02
N SER A 57 0.82 -26.67 9.43
CA SER A 57 2.08 -25.99 9.09
C SER A 57 1.92 -25.18 7.80
N TRP A 58 2.35 -23.91 7.81
CA TRP A 58 2.42 -23.09 6.61
C TRP A 58 3.41 -21.92 6.76
N ILE A 59 3.99 -21.52 5.63
CA ILE A 59 4.79 -20.30 5.48
C ILE A 59 4.29 -19.51 4.28
N GLU A 60 4.52 -18.22 4.31
CA GLU A 60 4.28 -17.31 3.20
C GLU A 60 5.55 -16.57 2.82
N LEU A 61 5.73 -16.39 1.53
CA LEU A 61 6.87 -15.74 0.92
C LEU A 61 6.39 -14.59 0.06
N VAL A 62 7.15 -13.51 0.01
CA VAL A 62 6.88 -12.38 -0.88
C VAL A 62 8.01 -12.23 -1.88
N VAL A 63 7.66 -12.21 -3.16
CA VAL A 63 8.59 -11.91 -4.23
C VAL A 63 8.84 -10.41 -4.26
N VAL A 64 10.10 -9.96 -4.21
CA VAL A 64 10.48 -8.53 -4.25
C VAL A 64 11.36 -8.16 -5.43
N GLU A 65 11.61 -9.13 -6.32
CA GLU A 65 12.27 -8.93 -7.61
C GLU A 65 11.30 -9.31 -8.73
N ASP A 66 11.14 -8.41 -9.71
CA ASP A 66 10.24 -8.68 -10.82
C ASP A 66 10.80 -9.76 -11.76
N GLU A 67 9.89 -10.47 -12.42
CA GLU A 67 10.20 -11.55 -13.38
C GLU A 67 11.10 -12.66 -12.79
N TYR A 68 10.87 -12.99 -11.52
CA TYR A 68 11.72 -13.91 -10.78
C TYR A 68 11.42 -15.38 -11.09
N ASP A 69 12.46 -16.18 -11.37
CA ASP A 69 12.36 -17.63 -11.57
C ASP A 69 12.67 -18.37 -10.26
N LEU A 70 11.63 -18.91 -9.63
CA LEU A 70 11.73 -19.64 -8.36
C LEU A 70 11.98 -21.15 -8.55
N ARG A 71 11.89 -21.67 -9.78
CA ARG A 71 11.95 -23.12 -10.02
C ARG A 71 13.29 -23.69 -9.58
N ASP A 72 13.25 -24.91 -9.05
CA ASP A 72 14.41 -25.68 -8.57
C ASP A 72 15.23 -25.02 -7.45
N ASN A 73 14.91 -23.79 -7.02
CA ASN A 73 15.54 -23.18 -5.85
C ASN A 73 15.18 -23.97 -4.59
N ARG A 74 16.02 -23.86 -3.57
CA ARG A 74 16.01 -24.74 -2.42
C ARG A 74 15.54 -24.00 -1.17
N LEU A 75 14.39 -24.43 -0.64
CA LEU A 75 13.83 -24.00 0.63
C LEU A 75 14.48 -24.78 1.78
N LEU A 76 14.88 -24.07 2.82
CA LEU A 76 15.42 -24.61 4.05
C LEU A 76 14.63 -24.06 5.25
N ILE A 77 14.14 -24.96 6.11
CA ILE A 77 13.55 -24.62 7.41
C ILE A 77 14.38 -25.24 8.52
N THR A 78 14.64 -24.47 9.57
CA THR A 78 15.47 -24.87 10.70
C THR A 78 14.94 -24.30 12.01
N GLN A 79 14.62 -25.16 12.96
CA GLN A 79 14.22 -24.86 14.35
C GLN A 79 15.33 -25.27 15.33
N SER A 80 16.24 -26.15 14.91
CA SER A 80 17.36 -26.61 15.73
C SER A 80 18.72 -26.21 15.15
N SER A 81 19.80 -26.89 15.57
CA SER A 81 21.13 -26.72 14.97
C SER A 81 21.27 -27.44 13.62
N THR A 82 20.28 -28.25 13.23
CA THR A 82 20.25 -29.01 11.97
C THR A 82 19.00 -28.66 11.17
N PRO A 83 19.06 -28.68 9.82
CA PRO A 83 17.88 -28.57 8.97
C PRO A 83 16.75 -29.51 9.39
N ASP A 84 15.53 -28.98 9.53
CA ASP A 84 14.33 -29.76 9.87
C ASP A 84 13.50 -30.08 8.63
N PHE A 85 13.63 -29.26 7.58
CA PHE A 85 13.04 -29.48 6.26
C PHE A 85 13.89 -28.89 5.15
N ILE A 86 14.10 -29.66 4.10
CA ILE A 86 14.77 -29.25 2.88
C ILE A 86 13.94 -29.72 1.70
N ALA A 87 13.58 -28.81 0.81
CA ALA A 87 12.90 -29.15 -0.42
C ALA A 87 13.24 -28.18 -1.54
N THR A 88 13.03 -28.60 -2.79
CA THR A 88 13.16 -27.74 -3.96
C THR A 88 11.80 -27.41 -4.56
N PHE A 89 11.66 -26.17 -5.03
CA PHE A 89 10.44 -25.71 -5.70
C PHE A 89 10.23 -26.47 -7.01
N PRO A 90 8.98 -26.82 -7.35
CA PRO A 90 8.69 -27.62 -8.54
C PRO A 90 9.02 -26.87 -9.83
N ASN A 91 9.44 -27.61 -10.86
CA ASN A 91 9.66 -27.06 -12.19
C ASN A 91 8.32 -26.94 -12.95
N ILE A 92 7.51 -25.96 -12.55
CA ILE A 92 6.23 -25.59 -13.18
C ILE A 92 6.30 -24.18 -13.75
N GLU A 93 5.61 -23.95 -14.87
CA GLU A 93 5.72 -22.71 -15.66
C GLU A 93 5.37 -21.44 -14.87
N VAL A 94 4.34 -21.50 -14.01
CA VAL A 94 3.90 -20.35 -13.21
C VAL A 94 5.01 -19.77 -12.31
N LEU A 95 5.96 -20.60 -11.87
CA LEU A 95 7.07 -20.17 -11.02
C LEU A 95 8.27 -19.63 -11.81
N SER A 96 8.21 -19.61 -13.14
CA SER A 96 9.34 -19.19 -14.00
C SER A 96 9.46 -17.69 -14.21
N ASN A 97 8.39 -16.95 -13.90
CA ASN A 97 8.28 -15.51 -14.19
C ASN A 97 7.35 -14.82 -13.18
N LEU A 98 7.71 -14.90 -11.91
CA LEU A 98 6.91 -14.34 -10.83
C LEU A 98 7.05 -12.82 -10.79
N LYS A 99 5.93 -12.11 -10.79
CA LYS A 99 5.91 -10.67 -10.61
C LYS A 99 6.20 -10.28 -9.17
N GLN A 100 6.93 -9.19 -8.97
CA GLN A 100 7.16 -8.67 -7.63
C GLN A 100 5.84 -8.26 -6.95
N GLY A 101 5.75 -8.53 -5.65
CA GLY A 101 4.54 -8.37 -4.84
C GLY A 101 3.60 -9.58 -4.84
N THR A 102 3.99 -10.67 -5.49
CA THR A 102 3.33 -11.98 -5.40
C THR A 102 3.54 -12.58 -4.02
N ILE A 103 2.47 -13.14 -3.43
CA ILE A 103 2.52 -13.95 -2.22
C ILE A 103 2.52 -15.42 -2.64
N ILE A 104 3.50 -16.19 -2.15
CA ILE A 104 3.58 -17.63 -2.35
C ILE A 104 3.44 -18.29 -0.99
N THR A 105 2.33 -18.99 -0.80
CA THR A 105 2.04 -19.77 0.40
C THR A 105 2.46 -21.22 0.17
N ILE A 106 3.15 -21.81 1.14
CA ILE A 106 3.43 -23.25 1.17
C ILE A 106 2.69 -23.82 2.37
N SER A 107 1.75 -24.74 2.13
CA SER A 107 0.82 -25.20 3.17
C SER A 107 0.39 -26.66 2.98
N GLU A 108 -0.49 -27.13 3.86
CA GLU A 108 -1.18 -28.42 3.72
C GLU A 108 -2.40 -28.37 2.78
N LEU A 109 -2.80 -27.18 2.32
CA LEU A 109 -3.95 -27.01 1.41
C LEU A 109 -3.61 -27.44 -0.03
N PRO A 110 -4.60 -27.80 -0.86
CA PRO A 110 -4.36 -28.15 -2.26
C PRO A 110 -3.61 -27.06 -3.02
N THR A 111 -2.73 -27.46 -3.93
CA THR A 111 -2.02 -26.52 -4.80
C THR A 111 -3.01 -25.73 -5.65
N ASP A 112 -2.83 -24.41 -5.61
CA ASP A 112 -3.52 -23.43 -6.42
C ASP A 112 -2.50 -22.58 -7.19
N ILE A 113 -2.62 -22.63 -8.51
CA ILE A 113 -1.74 -21.97 -9.46
C ILE A 113 -2.54 -21.07 -10.41
N THR A 114 -3.74 -20.63 -10.02
CA THR A 114 -4.55 -19.66 -10.79
C THR A 114 -3.95 -18.25 -10.74
N TYR A 115 -2.66 -18.13 -10.99
CA TYR A 115 -1.92 -16.89 -10.93
C TYR A 115 -2.16 -16.02 -12.17
N ASN A 116 -2.67 -14.80 -11.96
CA ASN A 116 -2.89 -13.84 -13.03
C ASN A 116 -2.73 -12.38 -12.53
N PRO A 117 -1.49 -11.93 -12.29
CA PRO A 117 -1.24 -10.62 -11.69
C PRO A 117 -1.57 -9.43 -12.62
N GLU A 118 -1.81 -9.67 -13.92
CA GLU A 118 -2.01 -8.63 -14.93
C GLU A 118 -3.50 -8.39 -15.28
N GLU A 119 -4.46 -9.04 -14.61
CA GLU A 119 -5.91 -8.92 -14.90
C GLU A 119 -6.59 -7.65 -14.34
N GLY A 120 -5.82 -6.63 -13.96
CA GLY A 120 -6.34 -5.38 -13.43
C GLY A 120 -7.08 -5.57 -12.10
N VAL A 121 -8.40 -5.30 -12.08
CA VAL A 121 -9.22 -5.36 -10.85
C VAL A 121 -9.42 -6.78 -10.31
N ASP A 122 -9.30 -7.79 -11.16
CA ASP A 122 -9.43 -9.21 -10.80
C ASP A 122 -8.06 -9.91 -10.71
N ALA A 123 -6.97 -9.13 -10.61
CA ALA A 123 -5.62 -9.68 -10.59
C ALA A 123 -5.40 -10.63 -9.40
N ASP A 124 -5.00 -11.87 -9.69
CA ASP A 124 -4.59 -12.85 -8.68
C ASP A 124 -3.08 -12.81 -8.47
N TRP A 125 -2.70 -12.36 -7.28
CA TRP A 125 -1.32 -12.19 -6.84
C TRP A 125 -0.84 -13.33 -5.93
N ASN A 126 -1.64 -14.38 -5.77
CA ASN A 126 -1.38 -15.43 -4.80
C ASN A 126 -1.16 -16.77 -5.48
N ILE A 127 -0.25 -17.56 -4.93
CA ILE A 127 -0.04 -18.95 -5.28
C ILE A 127 -0.03 -19.74 -3.98
N ASN A 128 -0.79 -20.83 -3.90
CA ASN A 128 -0.64 -21.79 -2.84
C ASN A 128 0.01 -23.06 -3.40
N LEU A 129 1.14 -23.47 -2.83
CA LEU A 129 1.74 -24.76 -3.10
C LEU A 129 1.45 -25.68 -1.92
N ASN A 130 0.88 -26.84 -2.19
CA ASN A 130 0.89 -27.91 -1.22
C ASN A 130 2.35 -28.30 -0.95
N HIS A 131 2.72 -28.46 0.32
CA HIS A 131 4.10 -28.76 0.68
C HIS A 131 4.60 -30.11 0.09
N MET A 132 3.69 -31.02 -0.25
CA MET A 132 3.98 -32.30 -0.89
C MET A 132 4.28 -32.20 -2.39
N ASP A 133 3.97 -31.07 -3.02
CA ASP A 133 4.29 -30.82 -4.44
C ASP A 133 5.70 -30.24 -4.61
N LEU A 134 6.39 -29.91 -3.51
CA LEU A 134 7.83 -29.67 -3.54
C LEU A 134 8.59 -31.00 -3.64
N THR A 135 9.78 -30.97 -4.23
CA THR A 135 10.66 -32.14 -4.20
C THR A 135 11.42 -32.16 -2.87
N ILE A 136 10.88 -32.93 -1.91
CA ILE A 136 11.44 -33.06 -0.56
C ILE A 136 12.76 -33.83 -0.61
N GLU A 137 13.83 -33.20 -0.15
CA GLU A 137 15.15 -33.81 -0.01
C GLU A 137 15.32 -34.44 1.38
N GLU A 138 14.85 -33.75 2.42
CA GLU A 138 15.02 -34.16 3.82
C GLU A 138 13.94 -33.56 4.72
N GLY A 139 13.57 -34.30 5.77
CA GLY A 139 12.79 -33.76 6.89
C GLY A 139 11.28 -33.76 6.71
N MET A 140 10.59 -33.00 7.57
CA MET A 140 9.14 -32.83 7.55
C MET A 140 8.81 -31.34 7.57
N PHE A 141 7.85 -30.93 6.74
CA PHE A 141 7.40 -29.55 6.71
C PHE A 141 6.64 -29.23 8.01
N ILE A 142 7.33 -28.55 8.94
CA ILE A 142 6.79 -28.18 10.25
C ILE A 142 7.18 -26.73 10.54
N THR A 143 6.19 -25.92 10.93
CA THR A 143 6.38 -24.58 11.48
C THR A 143 5.90 -24.55 12.93
N ASN A 144 6.63 -23.85 13.81
CA ASN A 144 6.32 -23.75 15.24
C ASN A 144 7.07 -22.58 15.89
N SER A 145 6.88 -22.41 17.19
CA SER A 145 7.53 -21.40 18.05
C SER A 145 8.90 -21.85 18.62
N LEU A 146 9.61 -22.78 17.96
CA LEU A 146 10.91 -23.30 18.42
C LEU A 146 12.07 -22.64 17.68
N LYS A 147 12.09 -21.32 17.58
CA LYS A 147 13.16 -20.59 16.87
C LYS A 147 13.22 -20.93 15.38
N THR A 148 12.06 -21.03 14.74
CA THR A 148 11.95 -21.29 13.31
C THR A 148 12.74 -20.24 12.52
N LYS A 149 13.54 -20.72 11.56
CA LYS A 149 14.28 -19.97 10.55
C LYS A 149 13.94 -20.54 9.19
N VAL A 150 13.72 -19.66 8.22
CA VAL A 150 13.44 -20.00 6.83
C VAL A 150 14.47 -19.29 5.96
N SER A 151 15.04 -19.99 4.98
CA SER A 151 15.90 -19.39 3.96
C SER A 151 15.69 -20.06 2.62
N ILE A 152 16.08 -19.38 1.54
CA ILE A 152 16.04 -19.92 0.18
C ILE A 152 17.40 -19.68 -0.47
N THR A 153 17.94 -20.72 -1.09
CA THR A 153 19.14 -20.62 -1.92
C THR A 153 18.84 -20.99 -3.36
N SER A 154 19.71 -20.57 -4.26
CA SER A 154 19.66 -20.98 -5.67
C SER A 154 19.75 -22.50 -5.79
N LYS A 155 19.29 -23.03 -6.92
CA LYS A 155 19.35 -24.47 -7.25
C LYS A 155 20.70 -25.14 -6.97
N ASP A 156 21.81 -24.43 -7.21
CA ASP A 156 23.18 -24.92 -7.00
C ASP A 156 23.69 -24.69 -5.56
N GLY A 157 22.87 -24.07 -4.71
CA GLY A 157 23.16 -23.77 -3.30
C GLY A 157 24.17 -22.65 -3.08
N ASN A 158 24.60 -21.96 -4.15
CA ASN A 158 25.72 -21.03 -4.10
C ASN A 158 25.31 -19.57 -3.85
N ILE A 159 24.05 -19.24 -4.10
CA ILE A 159 23.51 -17.88 -3.97
C ILE A 159 22.37 -17.90 -2.96
N GLU A 160 22.43 -17.00 -2.00
CA GLU A 160 21.32 -16.74 -1.08
C GLU A 160 20.27 -15.89 -1.82
N ILE A 161 19.06 -16.42 -1.93
CA ILE A 161 17.92 -15.78 -2.61
C ILE A 161 17.03 -15.07 -1.58
N MET A 162 16.89 -15.70 -0.41
CA MET A 162 16.25 -15.15 0.76
C MET A 162 17.17 -15.40 1.95
N SER A 163 17.60 -14.32 2.59
CA SER A 163 18.39 -14.40 3.81
C SER A 163 17.61 -15.11 4.91
N PRO A 164 18.28 -15.90 5.77
CA PRO A 164 17.62 -16.51 6.92
C PRO A 164 16.76 -15.50 7.66
N SER A 165 15.48 -15.81 7.78
CA SER A 165 14.45 -14.98 8.39
C SER A 165 13.60 -15.83 9.34
N GLY A 166 13.00 -15.22 10.35
CA GLY A 166 12.20 -15.93 11.35
C GLY A 166 12.59 -15.58 12.77
N GLU A 167 11.82 -16.08 13.74
CA GLU A 167 12.06 -15.79 15.16
C GLU A 167 13.47 -16.24 15.61
N GLY A 168 14.04 -17.27 14.96
CA GLY A 168 15.38 -17.77 15.28
C GLY A 168 16.53 -16.86 14.86
N ILE A 169 16.24 -15.79 14.10
CA ILE A 169 17.19 -14.75 13.68
C ILE A 169 17.04 -13.52 14.57
N PHE A 170 15.82 -12.98 14.62
CA PHE A 170 15.53 -11.76 15.37
C PHE A 170 15.40 -12.00 16.89
N GLY A 171 15.19 -13.24 17.34
CA GLY A 171 15.09 -13.57 18.77
C GLY A 171 13.79 -13.11 19.45
N GLY A 172 12.82 -12.63 18.69
CA GLY A 172 11.47 -12.30 19.16
C GLY A 172 10.76 -13.57 19.66
N GLY A 173 10.36 -13.58 20.92
CA GLY A 173 9.72 -14.74 21.55
C GLY A 173 8.25 -14.84 21.20
N ILE A 174 7.95 -15.37 20.02
CA ILE A 174 6.58 -15.80 19.68
C ILE A 174 6.27 -17.07 20.48
N ASP A 175 5.02 -17.25 20.89
CA ASP A 175 4.57 -18.49 21.52
C ASP A 175 3.76 -19.39 20.58
N ASP A 176 3.34 -20.53 21.12
CA ASP A 176 2.61 -21.58 20.39
C ASP A 176 1.14 -21.24 20.14
N ARG A 177 0.79 -19.94 20.17
CA ARG A 177 -0.53 -19.38 19.91
C ARG A 177 -0.48 -18.13 19.01
N GLU A 178 0.65 -17.89 18.36
CA GLU A 178 0.92 -16.72 17.54
C GLU A 178 1.37 -17.11 16.14
N VAL A 179 1.46 -16.11 15.28
CA VAL A 179 2.11 -16.19 13.97
C VAL A 179 3.25 -15.19 13.95
N PHE A 180 4.31 -15.52 13.24
CA PHE A 180 5.43 -14.61 13.01
C PHE A 180 5.23 -13.93 11.68
N LYS A 181 5.31 -12.60 11.63
CA LYS A 181 4.96 -11.82 10.43
C LYS A 181 5.90 -10.66 10.17
N LEU A 182 6.03 -10.31 8.91
CA LEU A 182 6.66 -9.07 8.44
C LEU A 182 5.74 -7.89 8.77
N ARG A 183 6.21 -6.96 9.60
CA ARG A 183 5.46 -5.79 10.12
C ARG A 183 5.85 -4.50 9.41
N ARG A 184 6.15 -4.60 8.12
CA ARG A 184 6.49 -3.46 7.26
C ARG A 184 6.17 -3.73 5.81
N ARG A 185 6.31 -2.68 4.99
CA ARG A 185 6.24 -2.79 3.53
C ARG A 185 7.38 -3.69 3.03
N PRO A 186 7.08 -4.72 2.22
CA PRO A 186 8.10 -5.54 1.58
C PRO A 186 8.93 -4.72 0.60
N SER A 187 10.25 -4.88 0.64
CA SER A 187 11.20 -4.23 -0.27
C SER A 187 12.53 -4.97 -0.26
N LYS A 188 13.39 -4.75 -1.28
CA LYS A 188 14.76 -5.28 -1.31
C LYS A 188 15.68 -4.78 -0.18
N THR A 189 15.21 -3.81 0.60
CA THR A 189 15.93 -3.22 1.75
C THR A 189 15.43 -3.78 3.09
N VAL A 190 14.63 -4.85 3.08
CA VAL A 190 14.23 -5.57 4.29
C VAL A 190 15.44 -6.27 4.88
N ASP A 191 15.69 -6.00 6.16
CA ASP A 191 16.75 -6.64 6.94
C ASP A 191 16.09 -7.51 8.01
N ALA A 192 16.29 -8.84 7.89
CA ALA A 192 15.72 -9.81 8.81
C ALA A 192 16.28 -9.74 10.24
N THR A 193 17.35 -8.96 10.46
CA THR A 193 17.97 -8.75 11.77
C THR A 193 17.47 -7.51 12.50
N ASP A 194 16.70 -6.65 11.83
CA ASP A 194 16.16 -5.41 12.39
C ASP A 194 14.92 -5.66 13.27
N GLU A 195 14.86 -4.96 14.39
CA GLU A 195 13.91 -5.26 15.48
C GLU A 195 12.46 -4.88 15.21
N ASP A 196 12.28 -3.89 14.35
CA ASP A 196 10.95 -3.43 13.95
C ASP A 196 10.45 -4.11 12.67
N THR A 197 11.29 -4.93 12.00
CA THR A 197 10.95 -5.54 10.72
C THR A 197 9.97 -6.70 10.87
N TYR A 198 10.23 -7.62 11.79
CA TYR A 198 9.38 -8.79 12.03
C TYR A 198 8.83 -8.81 13.47
N GLY A 199 7.79 -9.61 13.72
CA GLY A 199 7.29 -9.87 15.06
C GLY A 199 5.95 -10.58 15.07
N ASP A 200 5.24 -10.46 16.19
CA ASP A 200 3.89 -10.94 16.43
C ASP A 200 2.95 -9.77 16.78
N ASP A 201 1.77 -10.09 17.31
CA ASP A 201 0.83 -9.10 17.88
C ASP A 201 1.08 -8.83 19.37
N GLU A 202 2.26 -9.18 19.88
CA GLU A 202 2.66 -9.09 21.29
C GLU A 202 1.63 -9.78 22.22
N ASP A 203 1.48 -9.31 23.45
CA ASP A 203 0.41 -9.78 24.35
C ASP A 203 -0.97 -9.19 23.96
N ARG A 204 -1.35 -9.16 22.68
CA ARG A 204 -2.67 -8.71 22.21
C ARG A 204 -3.41 -9.85 21.51
N THR A 205 -4.57 -9.52 20.94
CA THR A 205 -5.33 -10.43 20.08
C THR A 205 -4.50 -10.71 18.83
N ALA A 206 -4.12 -11.98 18.63
CA ALA A 206 -3.35 -12.40 17.47
C ALA A 206 -4.18 -12.30 16.19
N LEU A 207 -3.56 -11.78 15.14
CA LEU A 207 -4.12 -11.65 13.80
C LEU A 207 -3.31 -12.54 12.88
N SER A 208 -3.95 -13.25 11.97
CA SER A 208 -3.27 -14.09 10.97
C SER A 208 -3.93 -13.85 9.63
N THR A 209 -3.14 -13.91 8.55
CA THR A 209 -3.57 -13.42 7.23
C THR A 209 -3.22 -14.40 6.14
N PHE A 210 -3.52 -15.68 6.34
CA PHE A 210 -3.24 -16.71 5.34
C PHE A 210 -3.75 -16.33 3.94
N GLY A 211 -2.84 -16.35 2.97
CA GLY A 211 -3.02 -15.97 1.57
C GLY A 211 -3.24 -14.48 1.34
N MET A 212 -2.92 -13.60 2.30
CA MET A 212 -3.26 -12.17 2.26
C MET A 212 -2.15 -11.28 2.81
N PRO A 213 -2.16 -9.96 2.50
CA PRO A 213 -1.26 -9.00 3.13
C PRO A 213 -1.35 -8.99 4.67
N ASN A 214 -0.20 -8.89 5.34
CA ASN A 214 -0.14 -8.95 6.79
C ASN A 214 -0.91 -7.84 7.49
N HIS A 215 -1.54 -8.19 8.61
CA HIS A 215 -2.10 -7.24 9.56
C HIS A 215 -1.33 -7.25 10.89
N TRP A 216 -1.01 -6.07 11.41
CA TRP A 216 -0.42 -5.92 12.75
C TRP A 216 -0.86 -4.62 13.42
N ARG A 217 -0.58 -4.48 14.71
CA ARG A 217 -0.77 -3.21 15.42
C ARG A 217 0.55 -2.48 15.55
N ASN A 218 0.59 -1.21 15.18
CA ASN A 218 1.78 -0.39 15.40
C ASN A 218 1.95 -0.03 16.90
N ALA A 219 3.02 0.70 17.22
CA ALA A 219 3.38 1.09 18.59
C ALA A 219 2.25 1.82 19.36
N ILE A 220 1.38 2.55 18.65
CA ILE A 220 0.24 3.26 19.26
C ILE A 220 -1.08 2.46 19.23
N GLY A 221 -1.06 1.23 18.71
CA GLY A 221 -2.17 0.28 18.75
C GLY A 221 -3.08 0.27 17.52
N ASN A 222 -2.81 1.12 16.52
CA ASN A 222 -3.59 1.17 15.28
C ASN A 222 -3.33 -0.07 14.45
N LEU A 223 -4.40 -0.61 13.85
CA LEU A 223 -4.29 -1.68 12.88
C LEU A 223 -3.63 -1.13 11.60
N VAL A 224 -2.58 -1.80 11.15
CA VAL A 224 -1.85 -1.50 9.92
C VAL A 224 -1.98 -2.70 9.00
N GLU A 225 -2.27 -2.41 7.74
CA GLU A 225 -2.27 -3.38 6.65
C GLU A 225 -0.97 -3.24 5.84
N GLN A 226 -0.36 -4.36 5.54
CA GLN A 226 0.81 -4.44 4.68
C GLN A 226 0.46 -3.95 3.26
N SER A 227 1.29 -3.10 2.70
CA SER A 227 1.07 -2.57 1.35
C SER A 227 2.09 -3.13 0.38
N PHE A 228 1.59 -3.63 -0.75
CA PHE A 228 2.36 -4.15 -1.88
C PHE A 228 2.45 -3.18 -3.07
N VAL A 229 1.86 -2.00 -2.96
CA VAL A 229 1.72 -1.06 -4.08
C VAL A 229 3.06 -0.74 -4.75
N GLY A 230 4.10 -0.44 -3.96
CA GLY A 230 5.43 -0.13 -4.50
C GLY A 230 6.10 -1.30 -5.25
N LEU A 231 5.71 -2.54 -4.95
CA LEU A 231 6.15 -3.71 -5.70
C LEU A 231 5.27 -3.94 -6.93
N ARG A 232 3.96 -4.03 -6.76
CA ARG A 232 3.04 -4.38 -7.86
C ARG A 232 2.96 -3.30 -8.94
N TYR A 233 3.27 -2.06 -8.57
CA TYR A 233 3.24 -0.89 -9.43
C TYR A 233 4.54 -0.09 -9.26
N PRO A 234 5.70 -0.60 -9.70
CA PRO A 234 7.00 0.04 -9.45
C PRO A 234 7.17 1.37 -10.19
N GLU A 235 6.39 1.61 -11.25
CA GLU A 235 6.31 2.94 -11.88
C GLU A 235 5.70 4.00 -10.95
N THR A 236 5.07 3.57 -9.84
CA THR A 236 4.58 4.43 -8.75
C THR A 236 5.53 4.47 -7.54
N ASP A 237 6.67 3.78 -7.57
CA ASP A 237 7.67 3.74 -6.49
C ASP A 237 8.62 4.94 -6.56
N THR A 238 8.17 6.09 -6.04
CA THR A 238 9.08 7.17 -5.65
C THR A 238 9.42 7.02 -4.17
N SER A 239 10.52 6.33 -3.89
CA SER A 239 11.03 6.10 -2.54
C SER A 239 11.53 7.39 -1.86
N LEU A 240 10.65 8.32 -1.50
CA LEU A 240 10.83 9.34 -0.48
C LEU A 240 9.42 9.64 0.08
N ALA A 241 9.26 9.44 1.39
CA ALA A 241 8.00 9.54 2.12
C ALA A 241 7.09 10.70 1.68
N GLU A 242 5.84 10.40 1.31
CA GLU A 242 4.64 11.19 1.64
C GLU A 242 3.39 10.27 1.57
N PRO A 243 2.28 10.56 2.28
CA PRO A 243 1.21 9.59 2.55
C PRO A 243 0.42 9.13 1.32
N ASN A 244 0.04 7.85 1.30
CA ASN A 244 -1.00 7.33 0.40
C ASN A 244 -2.35 7.98 0.74
N PHE A 245 -2.61 9.18 0.21
CA PHE A 245 -3.91 9.84 0.32
C PHE A 245 -4.95 9.09 -0.50
N SER A 246 -6.16 8.95 0.04
CA SER A 246 -7.29 8.31 -0.67
C SER A 246 -8.03 9.28 -1.60
N LEU A 247 -7.64 10.55 -1.56
CA LEU A 247 -8.16 11.65 -2.37
C LEU A 247 -7.01 12.50 -2.92
N LEU A 248 -7.23 13.04 -4.12
CA LEU A 248 -6.46 14.14 -4.69
C LEU A 248 -7.40 15.33 -4.93
N LEU A 249 -6.86 16.54 -4.80
CA LEU A 249 -7.53 17.74 -5.29
C LEU A 249 -7.39 17.77 -6.81
N ASN A 250 -8.49 17.75 -7.56
CA ASN A 250 -8.43 17.86 -9.00
C ASN A 250 -8.39 19.31 -9.43
N GLU A 251 -9.36 20.08 -8.95
CA GLU A 251 -9.57 21.45 -9.38
C GLU A 251 -10.37 22.24 -8.33
N TYR A 252 -10.15 23.56 -8.23
CA TYR A 252 -11.08 24.46 -7.55
C TYR A 252 -11.09 25.86 -8.16
N SER A 253 -12.25 26.53 -8.07
CA SER A 253 -12.43 27.89 -8.59
C SER A 253 -11.93 28.96 -7.60
N ALA A 254 -11.00 29.79 -8.05
CA ALA A 254 -10.61 31.03 -7.36
C ALA A 254 -11.34 32.26 -7.91
N VAL A 255 -12.18 32.10 -8.94
CA VAL A 255 -12.80 33.20 -9.69
C VAL A 255 -13.72 34.04 -8.79
N ALA A 256 -13.41 35.32 -8.66
CA ALA A 256 -14.22 36.25 -7.88
C ALA A 256 -15.60 36.45 -8.52
N SER A 257 -16.62 36.68 -7.68
CA SER A 257 -18.04 36.76 -8.07
C SER A 257 -18.38 37.78 -9.18
N ASN A 258 -17.49 38.74 -9.43
CA ASN A 258 -17.64 39.82 -10.40
C ASN A 258 -16.61 39.75 -11.54
N GLN A 259 -15.92 38.62 -11.70
CA GLN A 259 -14.89 38.39 -12.71
C GLN A 259 -15.29 37.26 -13.64
N LEU A 260 -14.90 37.38 -14.91
CA LEU A 260 -14.89 36.26 -15.86
C LEU A 260 -13.56 35.53 -15.77
N LEU A 261 -13.53 34.29 -16.28
CA LEU A 261 -12.27 33.61 -16.58
C LEU A 261 -11.40 34.50 -17.48
N LYS A 262 -10.11 34.53 -17.17
CA LYS A 262 -9.10 35.35 -17.85
C LYS A 262 -9.02 35.03 -19.35
N ASP A 263 -8.58 36.01 -20.14
CA ASP A 263 -8.35 35.91 -21.60
C ASP A 263 -9.50 35.34 -22.45
N GLY A 264 -10.73 35.51 -21.95
CA GLY A 264 -11.93 35.00 -22.63
C GLY A 264 -12.13 33.49 -22.45
N GLY A 265 -11.53 32.91 -21.40
CA GLY A 265 -11.72 31.52 -21.01
C GLY A 265 -13.19 31.16 -20.79
N THR A 266 -13.50 29.88 -20.97
CA THR A 266 -14.86 29.35 -20.85
C THR A 266 -14.85 28.00 -20.16
N ASP A 267 -15.77 27.77 -19.25
CA ASP A 267 -15.98 26.46 -18.65
C ASP A 267 -16.96 25.63 -19.51
N THR A 268 -16.74 24.31 -19.60
CA THR A 268 -17.60 23.44 -20.43
C THR A 268 -18.99 23.21 -19.85
N HIS A 269 -19.15 23.38 -18.54
CA HIS A 269 -20.41 23.24 -17.81
C HIS A 269 -21.12 24.60 -17.66
N PHE A 270 -20.40 25.62 -17.19
CA PHE A 270 -20.94 26.94 -16.88
C PHE A 270 -20.90 27.93 -18.05
N GLY A 271 -20.02 27.72 -19.04
CA GLY A 271 -19.77 28.67 -20.12
C GLY A 271 -18.90 29.85 -19.68
N ALA A 272 -19.16 31.03 -20.25
CA ALA A 272 -18.51 32.29 -19.88
C ALA A 272 -19.43 33.10 -18.95
N ILE A 273 -19.29 32.93 -17.64
CA ILE A 273 -20.11 33.60 -16.62
C ILE A 273 -19.25 34.22 -15.52
N GLU A 274 -19.73 35.32 -14.92
CA GLU A 274 -19.05 35.95 -13.79
C GLU A 274 -19.06 35.00 -12.55
N GLY A 275 -17.93 34.93 -11.84
CA GLY A 275 -17.74 34.04 -10.68
C GLY A 275 -17.52 32.56 -10.99
N ASN A 276 -17.43 32.19 -12.27
CA ASN A 276 -17.35 30.83 -12.84
C ASN A 276 -18.01 29.69 -12.02
N GLY A 277 -19.29 29.89 -11.66
CA GLY A 277 -20.11 28.88 -10.94
C GLY A 277 -20.15 29.05 -9.42
N GLY A 278 -19.48 30.07 -8.87
CA GLY A 278 -19.34 30.30 -7.44
C GLY A 278 -18.20 29.48 -6.83
N ALA A 279 -18.28 29.22 -5.53
CA ALA A 279 -17.31 28.36 -4.86
C ALA A 279 -17.59 26.88 -5.19
N TRP A 280 -16.60 26.21 -5.77
CA TRP A 280 -16.62 24.78 -5.99
C TRP A 280 -15.21 24.18 -6.00
N LEU A 281 -15.11 22.92 -5.60
CA LEU A 281 -13.91 22.11 -5.71
C LEU A 281 -14.26 20.70 -6.19
N GLU A 282 -13.30 20.06 -6.85
CA GLU A 282 -13.37 18.70 -7.33
C GLU A 282 -12.25 17.85 -6.72
N LEU A 283 -12.60 16.63 -6.33
CA LEU A 283 -11.68 15.66 -5.76
C LEU A 283 -11.72 14.38 -6.59
N ILE A 284 -10.59 13.67 -6.66
CA ILE A 284 -10.50 12.36 -7.30
C ILE A 284 -10.16 11.31 -6.25
N VAL A 285 -10.95 10.24 -6.24
CA VAL A 285 -10.71 9.08 -5.38
C VAL A 285 -9.60 8.23 -5.96
N THR A 286 -8.53 8.03 -5.21
CA THR A 286 -7.34 7.26 -5.62
C THR A 286 -7.26 5.88 -5.00
N LYS A 287 -8.17 5.56 -4.07
CA LYS A 287 -8.27 4.23 -3.46
C LYS A 287 -9.72 3.75 -3.43
N GLY A 288 -9.98 2.60 -4.06
CA GLY A 288 -11.30 1.98 -4.06
C GLY A 288 -11.78 1.59 -2.66
N GLY A 289 -13.10 1.64 -2.46
CA GLY A 289 -13.74 1.33 -1.17
C GLY A 289 -13.63 2.46 -0.15
N LEU A 290 -13.31 3.68 -0.58
CA LEU A 290 -13.20 4.84 0.31
C LEU A 290 -14.57 5.19 0.92
N ASN A 291 -14.58 5.33 2.24
CA ASN A 291 -15.72 5.85 3.00
C ASN A 291 -15.48 7.32 3.40
N LEU A 292 -16.30 8.22 2.87
CA LEU A 292 -16.31 9.66 3.22
C LEU A 292 -17.41 10.03 4.21
N GLN A 293 -18.26 9.12 4.65
CA GLN A 293 -19.31 9.46 5.62
C GLN A 293 -18.69 10.01 6.92
N GLY A 294 -19.17 11.17 7.37
CA GLY A 294 -18.68 11.84 8.58
C GLY A 294 -17.25 12.39 8.50
N ALA A 295 -16.54 12.19 7.37
CA ALA A 295 -15.21 12.73 7.11
C ALA A 295 -15.21 14.25 7.27
N LEU A 296 -14.09 14.81 7.71
CA LEU A 296 -13.95 16.23 8.01
C LEU A 296 -13.22 16.93 6.88
N ILE A 297 -13.85 17.93 6.24
CA ILE A 297 -13.17 18.86 5.33
C ILE A 297 -12.77 20.13 6.09
N LYS A 298 -11.55 20.61 5.83
CA LYS A 298 -11.04 21.90 6.29
C LYS A 298 -10.54 22.72 5.12
N ILE A 299 -10.89 23.99 5.09
CA ILE A 299 -10.37 24.99 4.15
C ILE A 299 -9.75 26.11 4.96
N ARG A 300 -8.47 26.38 4.68
CA ARG A 300 -7.71 27.51 5.20
C ARG A 300 -7.44 28.49 4.08
N GLN A 301 -7.39 29.77 4.43
CA GLN A 301 -6.92 30.83 3.54
C GLN A 301 -5.92 31.67 4.31
N ASN A 302 -4.82 32.04 3.66
CA ASN A 302 -3.65 32.68 4.27
C ASN A 302 -3.11 31.85 5.47
N SER A 303 -3.57 32.16 6.68
CA SER A 303 -3.17 31.51 7.93
C SER A 303 -4.34 31.19 8.88
N GLY A 304 -5.58 31.39 8.43
CA GLY A 304 -6.79 31.16 9.23
C GLY A 304 -7.63 30.00 8.71
N ASP A 305 -8.25 29.26 9.63
CA ASP A 305 -9.33 28.32 9.31
C ASP A 305 -10.56 29.14 8.86
N TYR A 306 -10.96 28.96 7.59
CA TYR A 306 -12.06 29.72 6.98
C TYR A 306 -13.35 28.90 6.93
N PHE A 307 -13.21 27.59 6.69
CA PHE A 307 -14.34 26.66 6.65
C PHE A 307 -13.96 25.29 7.23
N GLU A 308 -14.86 24.71 8.02
CA GLU A 308 -14.78 23.32 8.48
C GLU A 308 -16.18 22.72 8.44
N ALA A 309 -16.34 21.52 7.89
CA ALA A 309 -17.61 20.81 7.91
C ALA A 309 -17.39 19.30 7.77
N ARG A 310 -18.45 18.52 7.95
CA ARG A 310 -18.45 17.07 7.76
C ARG A 310 -19.24 16.65 6.53
N PHE A 311 -18.77 15.62 5.87
CA PHE A 311 -19.50 14.97 4.78
C PHE A 311 -20.75 14.27 5.32
N PRO A 312 -21.88 14.32 4.59
CA PRO A 312 -23.13 13.71 5.00
C PRO A 312 -23.10 12.18 4.98
N ASN A 313 -24.02 11.54 5.69
CA ASN A 313 -24.12 10.08 5.78
C ASN A 313 -24.89 9.45 4.60
N PHE A 314 -24.63 9.90 3.37
CA PHE A 314 -25.22 9.28 2.17
C PHE A 314 -24.57 7.93 1.90
N LEU A 315 -25.37 6.93 1.51
CA LEU A 315 -24.88 5.56 1.27
C LEU A 315 -23.81 5.51 0.18
N GLN A 316 -23.95 6.36 -0.84
CA GLN A 316 -23.01 6.51 -1.95
C GLN A 316 -21.60 6.86 -1.49
N LEU A 317 -21.48 7.62 -0.40
CA LEU A 317 -20.19 8.05 0.15
C LEU A 317 -19.50 6.96 0.97
N ALA A 318 -20.16 5.83 1.28
CA ALA A 318 -19.57 4.74 2.04
C ALA A 318 -18.65 3.83 1.19
N TYR A 319 -18.79 3.87 -0.13
CA TYR A 319 -18.15 2.91 -1.05
C TYR A 319 -17.74 3.60 -2.36
N LEU A 320 -16.88 4.61 -2.26
CA LEU A 320 -16.39 5.29 -3.45
C LEU A 320 -15.37 4.43 -4.18
N ARG A 321 -15.56 4.29 -5.50
CA ARG A 321 -14.63 3.58 -6.39
C ARG A 321 -13.45 4.49 -6.71
N GLU A 322 -12.31 3.87 -6.96
CA GLU A 322 -11.17 4.57 -7.56
C GLU A 322 -11.58 5.23 -8.89
N GLY A 323 -11.05 6.42 -9.15
CA GLY A 323 -11.42 7.26 -10.28
C GLY A 323 -12.74 8.04 -10.11
N THR A 324 -13.46 7.87 -9.00
CA THR A 324 -14.68 8.67 -8.74
C THR A 324 -14.32 10.13 -8.50
N MET A 325 -15.00 11.03 -9.21
CA MET A 325 -14.94 12.47 -9.03
C MET A 325 -16.02 12.92 -8.05
N VAL A 326 -15.59 13.57 -6.97
CA VAL A 326 -16.44 14.14 -5.93
C VAL A 326 -16.38 15.65 -6.03
N THR A 327 -17.47 16.28 -6.44
CA THR A 327 -17.60 17.74 -6.50
C THR A 327 -18.35 18.26 -5.27
N ILE A 328 -17.86 19.34 -4.67
CA ILE A 328 -18.59 20.12 -3.67
C ILE A 328 -18.87 21.49 -4.28
N SER A 329 -20.13 21.88 -4.36
CA SER A 329 -20.53 23.14 -5.01
C SER A 329 -21.86 23.68 -4.47
N SER A 330 -22.31 24.83 -4.96
CA SER A 330 -23.65 25.36 -4.68
C SER A 330 -24.77 24.68 -5.47
N LEU A 331 -24.44 23.80 -6.42
CA LEU A 331 -25.42 23.07 -7.24
C LEU A 331 -26.15 21.99 -6.41
N PRO A 332 -27.37 21.57 -6.81
CA PRO A 332 -28.10 20.52 -6.09
C PRO A 332 -27.29 19.23 -5.95
N THR A 333 -27.42 18.58 -4.80
CA THR A 333 -26.78 17.27 -4.57
C THR A 333 -27.24 16.27 -5.62
N SER A 334 -26.29 15.65 -6.30
CA SER A 334 -26.52 14.58 -7.27
C SER A 334 -25.75 13.34 -6.85
N MET A 335 -26.51 12.31 -6.51
CA MET A 335 -26.02 11.00 -6.07
C MET A 335 -26.41 9.91 -7.08
N GLU A 336 -26.49 10.30 -8.37
CA GLU A 336 -26.76 9.37 -9.48
C GLU A 336 -25.65 8.31 -9.64
N TYR A 337 -24.53 8.49 -8.95
CA TYR A 337 -23.54 7.46 -8.68
C TYR A 337 -24.17 6.21 -8.05
N ALA A 338 -24.06 5.09 -8.76
CA ALA A 338 -24.47 3.78 -8.28
C ALA A 338 -23.21 2.94 -7.97
N PRO A 339 -22.75 2.88 -6.71
CA PRO A 339 -21.49 2.21 -6.34
C PRO A 339 -21.43 0.72 -6.72
N PHE A 340 -22.60 0.10 -6.94
CA PHE A 340 -22.75 -1.32 -7.22
C PHE A 340 -23.21 -1.63 -8.64
N ALA A 341 -23.17 -0.65 -9.56
CA ALA A 341 -23.51 -0.84 -10.97
C ALA A 341 -22.24 -0.72 -11.84
N PRO A 342 -21.54 -1.83 -12.12
CA PRO A 342 -20.23 -1.82 -12.78
C PRO A 342 -20.27 -1.21 -14.20
N ASP A 343 -21.40 -1.30 -14.89
CA ASP A 343 -21.59 -0.76 -16.25
C ASP A 343 -22.16 0.67 -16.28
N SER A 344 -22.37 1.30 -15.11
CA SER A 344 -22.89 2.66 -15.08
C SER A 344 -21.79 3.67 -15.41
N SER A 345 -22.07 4.59 -16.34
CA SER A 345 -21.18 5.70 -16.71
C SER A 345 -21.02 6.76 -15.60
N GLY A 346 -21.58 6.51 -14.41
CA GLY A 346 -21.56 7.42 -13.28
C GLY A 346 -20.25 7.33 -12.51
N TRP A 347 -19.29 8.19 -12.88
CA TRP A 347 -18.02 8.38 -12.17
C TRP A 347 -17.96 9.73 -11.46
N LYS A 348 -19.08 10.47 -11.41
CA LYS A 348 -19.16 11.82 -10.85
C LYS A 348 -20.32 11.91 -9.86
N LEU A 349 -20.12 12.60 -8.76
CA LEU A 349 -21.17 13.00 -7.83
C LEU A 349 -20.98 14.45 -7.42
N ASN A 350 -22.07 15.12 -7.08
CA ASN A 350 -22.05 16.48 -6.55
C ASN A 350 -22.70 16.49 -5.17
N ILE A 351 -22.05 17.15 -4.21
CA ILE A 351 -22.59 17.44 -2.90
C ILE A 351 -22.84 18.94 -2.84
N ASN A 352 -24.07 19.32 -2.53
CA ASN A 352 -24.38 20.72 -2.25
C ASN A 352 -23.64 21.14 -0.96
N SER A 353 -22.90 22.25 -0.99
CA SER A 353 -22.12 22.74 0.14
C SER A 353 -22.97 23.04 1.37
N GLU A 354 -24.26 23.39 1.20
CA GLU A 354 -25.21 23.62 2.29
C GLU A 354 -25.75 22.32 2.92
N GLU A 355 -25.50 21.16 2.30
CA GLU A 355 -25.83 19.85 2.84
C GLU A 355 -24.68 19.22 3.64
N LEU A 356 -23.54 19.90 3.76
CA LEU A 356 -22.47 19.52 4.67
C LEU A 356 -22.94 19.70 6.13
N ILE A 357 -22.49 18.80 6.99
CA ILE A 357 -22.91 18.70 8.39
C ILE A 357 -22.00 19.53 9.29
N ASP A 358 -22.58 20.19 10.29
CA ASP A 358 -21.87 21.01 11.29
C ASP A 358 -20.91 22.06 10.69
N PRO A 359 -21.35 22.89 9.72
CA PRO A 359 -20.48 23.86 9.09
C PRO A 359 -20.06 24.96 10.08
N PHE A 360 -18.77 25.25 10.07
CA PHE A 360 -18.17 26.45 10.63
C PHE A 360 -17.67 27.31 9.47
N GLY A 361 -18.04 28.60 9.46
CA GLY A 361 -17.69 29.51 8.38
C GLY A 361 -18.56 29.35 7.13
N ASN A 362 -18.13 29.98 6.03
CA ASN A 362 -18.81 29.89 4.73
C ASN A 362 -17.94 29.10 3.76
N PHE A 363 -18.54 28.23 2.95
CA PHE A 363 -17.83 27.54 1.88
C PHE A 363 -17.46 28.54 0.78
N VAL A 364 -16.25 29.08 0.85
CA VAL A 364 -15.71 30.07 -0.09
C VAL A 364 -14.29 29.66 -0.45
N LEU A 365 -13.98 29.79 -1.74
CA LEU A 365 -12.66 29.58 -2.33
C LEU A 365 -12.27 30.89 -3.04
N SER A 366 -10.97 31.19 -3.09
CA SER A 366 -10.45 32.46 -3.60
C SER A 366 -8.97 32.29 -3.99
N ASP A 367 -8.32 33.40 -4.35
CA ASP A 367 -6.89 33.56 -4.64
C ASP A 367 -6.01 33.73 -3.37
N ASN A 368 -6.58 33.55 -2.18
CA ASN A 368 -5.94 33.89 -0.90
C ASN A 368 -5.16 32.72 -0.27
N ALA A 369 -4.30 32.05 -1.03
CA ALA A 369 -3.47 30.93 -0.55
C ALA A 369 -4.32 29.85 0.16
N VAL A 370 -5.33 29.36 -0.57
CA VAL A 370 -6.22 28.27 -0.16
C VAL A 370 -5.41 27.01 0.15
N LYS A 371 -5.77 26.36 1.27
CA LYS A 371 -5.32 25.00 1.63
C LYS A 371 -6.51 24.17 2.03
N ILE A 372 -6.67 23.02 1.40
CA ILE A 372 -7.77 22.09 1.61
C ILE A 372 -7.20 20.81 2.20
N SER A 373 -7.84 20.28 3.24
CA SER A 373 -7.51 18.97 3.81
C SER A 373 -8.76 18.20 4.17
N ILE A 374 -8.69 16.88 4.07
CA ILE A 374 -9.79 15.99 4.44
C ILE A 374 -9.26 14.88 5.34
N PHE A 375 -9.96 14.64 6.44
CA PHE A 375 -9.64 13.61 7.42
C PHE A 375 -10.79 12.63 7.55
N SER A 376 -10.49 11.38 7.93
CA SER A 376 -11.52 10.40 8.31
C SER A 376 -12.38 10.93 9.46
N GLU A 377 -13.55 10.32 9.67
CA GLU A 377 -14.50 10.75 10.72
C GLU A 377 -13.85 10.85 12.11
N ASP A 378 -13.02 9.86 12.45
CA ASP A 378 -12.23 9.74 13.68
C ASP A 378 -10.96 10.62 13.69
N ARG A 379 -10.65 11.28 12.56
CA ARG A 379 -9.47 12.11 12.31
C ARG A 379 -8.14 11.35 12.42
N ALA A 380 -8.17 10.01 12.47
CA ALA A 380 -6.97 9.19 12.57
C ALA A 380 -6.23 9.06 11.23
N THR A 381 -6.95 9.20 10.11
CA THR A 381 -6.41 9.07 8.75
C THR A 381 -6.55 10.39 8.00
N ILE A 382 -5.48 10.80 7.33
CA ILE A 382 -5.51 11.92 6.37
C ILE A 382 -5.95 11.34 5.03
N LEU A 383 -7.14 11.73 4.57
CA LEU A 383 -7.71 11.27 3.30
C LEU A 383 -7.25 12.16 2.15
N LEU A 384 -7.11 13.47 2.39
CA LEU A 384 -6.48 14.47 1.52
C LEU A 384 -5.55 15.33 2.39
N SER A 385 -4.26 15.37 2.05
CA SER A 385 -3.31 16.33 2.64
C SER A 385 -3.61 17.76 2.24
N GLU A 386 -3.05 18.72 2.99
CA GLU A 386 -3.06 20.14 2.59
C GLU A 386 -2.69 20.27 1.11
N SER A 387 -3.68 20.67 0.31
CA SER A 387 -3.63 20.85 -1.15
C SER A 387 -4.20 22.20 -1.53
N GLY A 388 -3.74 22.76 -2.65
CA GLY A 388 -4.10 24.11 -3.10
C GLY A 388 -2.86 24.96 -3.37
N GLU A 389 -3.06 26.11 -3.99
CA GLU A 389 -2.05 27.13 -4.26
C GLU A 389 -1.35 27.62 -2.98
N GLY A 390 -2.03 27.61 -1.83
CA GLY A 390 -1.41 27.99 -0.55
C GLY A 390 -0.29 27.05 -0.08
N VAL A 391 -0.13 25.87 -0.68
CA VAL A 391 0.87 24.86 -0.32
C VAL A 391 2.22 25.12 -0.99
N LEU A 392 2.22 25.58 -2.26
CA LEU A 392 3.41 25.88 -3.04
C LEU A 392 3.57 27.40 -3.20
N SER A 393 4.77 27.95 -2.92
CA SER A 393 4.99 29.40 -2.99
C SER A 393 5.11 29.98 -4.41
N SER A 394 5.13 29.15 -5.45
CA SER A 394 5.48 29.57 -6.82
C SER A 394 4.28 29.78 -7.74
N ASP A 395 3.12 29.21 -7.42
CA ASP A 395 1.97 29.20 -8.32
C ASP A 395 0.93 30.16 -7.75
N THR A 396 0.83 31.34 -8.35
CA THR A 396 -0.13 32.38 -7.94
C THR A 396 -1.35 32.29 -8.82
N VAL A 397 -2.39 31.64 -8.31
CA VAL A 397 -3.73 31.70 -8.92
C VAL A 397 -4.36 33.04 -8.57
N ASP A 398 -4.84 33.78 -9.57
CA ASP A 398 -5.55 35.05 -9.38
C ASP A 398 -7.09 34.90 -9.32
N ASP A 399 -7.79 36.02 -9.10
CA ASP A 399 -9.25 36.06 -8.97
C ASP A 399 -10.02 35.85 -10.28
N GLN A 400 -9.34 35.46 -11.36
CA GLN A 400 -9.88 35.13 -12.68
C GLN A 400 -9.51 33.72 -13.13
N GLU A 401 -8.94 32.90 -12.25
CA GLU A 401 -8.35 31.61 -12.58
C GLU A 401 -8.94 30.45 -11.77
N VAL A 402 -8.55 29.25 -12.18
CA VAL A 402 -8.91 27.98 -11.54
C VAL A 402 -7.61 27.24 -11.26
N TYR A 403 -7.42 26.79 -10.03
CA TYR A 403 -6.28 25.94 -9.68
C TYR A 403 -6.59 24.50 -10.07
N LYS A 404 -5.71 23.85 -10.82
CA LYS A 404 -5.97 22.50 -11.32
C LYS A 404 -4.74 21.61 -11.36
N LEU A 405 -5.01 20.31 -11.38
CA LEU A 405 -4.05 19.26 -11.70
C LEU A 405 -3.92 19.11 -13.23
N LYS A 406 -2.71 19.28 -13.76
CA LYS A 406 -2.42 19.23 -15.21
C LYS A 406 -1.84 17.91 -15.70
N THR A 407 -1.91 16.87 -14.87
CA THR A 407 -1.45 15.52 -15.21
C THR A 407 -2.51 14.52 -14.86
N GLU A 408 -2.41 13.32 -15.43
CA GLU A 408 -3.27 12.21 -15.05
C GLU A 408 -3.17 11.94 -13.54
N PRO A 409 -4.30 11.90 -12.83
CA PRO A 409 -4.34 11.64 -11.40
C PRO A 409 -3.82 10.23 -11.13
N ASN A 410 -2.83 10.12 -10.25
CA ASN A 410 -2.30 8.84 -9.82
C ASN A 410 -1.65 8.98 -8.44
N LEU A 411 -1.25 7.86 -7.84
CA LEU A 411 -0.71 7.80 -6.48
C LEU A 411 0.61 8.58 -6.28
N THR A 412 1.30 8.98 -7.35
CA THR A 412 2.53 9.79 -7.28
C THR A 412 2.27 11.30 -7.27
N VAL A 413 1.02 11.72 -7.50
CA VAL A 413 0.63 13.13 -7.44
C VAL A 413 0.56 13.55 -5.97
N THR A 414 1.50 14.36 -5.53
CA THR A 414 1.48 15.00 -4.21
C THR A 414 0.92 16.42 -4.31
N PRO A 415 0.44 17.02 -3.21
CA PRO A 415 0.01 18.43 -3.21
C PRO A 415 1.10 19.44 -3.57
N THR A 416 2.37 19.02 -3.56
CA THR A 416 3.54 19.83 -3.94
C THR A 416 4.05 19.51 -5.34
N ASN A 417 3.33 18.70 -6.11
CA ASN A 417 3.70 18.34 -7.47
C ASN A 417 3.61 19.57 -8.37
N SER A 418 4.63 19.80 -9.22
CA SER A 418 4.67 20.91 -10.17
C SER A 418 3.64 20.80 -11.30
N ALA A 419 2.88 19.72 -11.37
CA ALA A 419 1.75 19.56 -12.27
C ALA A 419 0.51 20.32 -11.77
N TYR A 420 0.51 20.84 -10.55
CA TYR A 420 -0.53 21.76 -10.09
C TYR A 420 -0.25 23.20 -10.56
N GLY A 421 -1.31 24.01 -10.70
CA GLY A 421 -1.22 25.45 -10.95
C GLY A 421 -2.41 26.01 -11.74
N ASP A 422 -2.30 27.27 -12.16
CA ASP A 422 -3.18 27.95 -13.12
C ASP A 422 -2.99 27.44 -14.57
N ASP A 423 -3.66 27.92 -15.61
CA ASP A 423 -3.37 27.46 -16.99
C ASP A 423 -2.09 28.08 -17.61
N ASN A 424 -1.35 28.92 -16.88
CA ASN A 424 -0.34 29.88 -17.35
C ASN A 424 -0.86 30.80 -18.50
N ASP A 425 -0.83 32.12 -18.28
CA ASP A 425 -1.18 33.20 -19.22
C ASP A 425 -0.86 32.97 -20.72
#